data_AF-A0A6C1SXR5-F1
#
_entry.id   AF-A0A6C1SXR5-F1
#
_cell.length_a   1.000
_cell.length_b   1.000
_cell.length_c   1.000
_cell.angle_alpha   90.00
_cell.angle_beta   90.00
_cell.angle_gamma   90.00
#
_symmetry.space_group_name_H-M   'P 1'
#
loop_
_entity.id
_entity.type
_entity.pdbx_description
1 polymer ?
#
loop_
_entity_poly.entity_id
_entity_poly.type
_entity_poly.pdbx_seq_one_letter_code
_entity_poly.pdbx_strand_id
1 'polypeptide(L)'
;MKASRFIKHADIIVGVGRSAVEAMLMKKIVLIPVDHDASLDLADQDSVTGFSETNLSGRSRQYRRGETLSDLATRVSELIHDPLKREQTTDAVYQYAAATYDAQKGVPKWLECYEKARPARLQPIDIAHHYYVILKKIVRQSLV
;
A
#
# COMPACT_ATOMS: atom_id res chain seq x y z
N MET A 1 -9.22 3.94 -18.05
CA MET A 1 -9.24 5.06 -17.08
C MET A 1 -8.54 4.55 -15.81
N LYS A 2 -7.45 5.17 -15.31
CA LYS A 2 -6.58 4.53 -14.29
C LYS A 2 -7.15 4.65 -12.88
N ALA A 3 -7.10 3.54 -12.13
CA ALA A 3 -7.54 3.42 -10.73
C ALA A 3 -6.98 4.49 -9.78
N SER A 4 -5.75 4.97 -10.01
CA SER A 4 -5.09 5.99 -9.17
C SER A 4 -5.85 7.33 -9.10
N ARG A 5 -6.60 7.70 -10.14
CA ARG A 5 -7.43 8.92 -10.11
C ARG A 5 -8.63 8.78 -9.17
N PHE A 6 -9.04 7.56 -8.85
CA PHE A 6 -10.15 7.28 -7.96
C PHE A 6 -9.69 7.13 -6.50
N ILE A 7 -8.41 6.84 -6.24
CA ILE A 7 -7.86 6.73 -4.87
C ILE A 7 -8.14 7.99 -4.05
N LYS A 8 -8.00 9.17 -4.66
CA LYS A 8 -8.27 10.45 -3.97
C LYS A 8 -9.71 10.59 -3.48
N HIS A 9 -10.65 9.92 -4.16
CA HIS A 9 -12.08 9.99 -3.88
C HIS A 9 -12.59 8.87 -2.97
N ALA A 10 -11.79 7.83 -2.75
CA ALA A 10 -12.17 6.70 -1.90
C ALA A 10 -11.70 6.91 -0.46
N ASP A 11 -12.48 6.42 0.50
CA ASP A 11 -12.13 6.42 1.92
C ASP A 11 -11.36 5.15 2.31
N ILE A 12 -11.67 4.04 1.63
CA ILE A 12 -11.08 2.72 1.83
C ILE A 12 -10.55 2.22 0.49
N ILE A 13 -9.33 1.72 0.50
CA ILE A 13 -8.66 1.13 -0.67
C ILE A 13 -8.38 -0.32 -0.39
N VAL A 14 -8.87 -1.21 -1.25
CA VAL A 14 -8.43 -2.61 -1.29
C VAL A 14 -7.39 -2.72 -2.39
N GLY A 15 -6.15 -3.06 -2.05
CA GLY A 15 -5.08 -3.06 -3.04
C GLY A 15 -3.75 -3.63 -2.56
N VAL A 16 -2.86 -3.88 -3.52
CA VAL A 16 -1.52 -4.42 -3.30
C VAL A 16 -0.48 -3.54 -4.01
N GLY A 17 0.79 -3.75 -3.67
CA GLY A 17 1.93 -3.09 -4.31
C GLY A 17 1.75 -1.57 -4.38
N ARG A 18 1.88 -1.01 -5.59
CA ARG A 18 1.82 0.45 -5.80
C ARG A 18 0.52 1.08 -5.32
N SER A 19 -0.63 0.45 -5.58
CA SER A 19 -1.93 1.03 -5.21
C SER A 19 -2.09 1.17 -3.70
N ALA A 20 -1.56 0.21 -2.95
CA ALA A 20 -1.50 0.29 -1.50
C ALA A 20 -0.56 1.40 -1.03
N VAL A 21 0.67 1.49 -1.57
CA VAL A 21 1.62 2.57 -1.21
C VAL A 21 1.03 3.96 -1.48
N GLU A 22 0.43 4.17 -2.66
CA GLU A 22 -0.23 5.43 -3.02
C GLU A 22 -1.33 5.78 -2.00
N ALA A 23 -2.17 4.81 -1.64
CA ALA A 23 -3.23 5.00 -0.67
C ALA A 23 -2.71 5.32 0.75
N MET A 24 -1.66 4.63 1.20
CA MET A 24 -0.98 4.88 2.48
C MET A 24 -0.43 6.31 2.55
N LEU A 25 0.24 6.75 1.49
CA LEU A 25 0.80 8.11 1.39
C LEU A 25 -0.29 9.20 1.34
N MET A 26 -1.52 8.82 0.99
CA MET A 26 -2.69 9.68 0.98
C MET A 26 -3.51 9.56 2.26
N LYS A 27 -2.98 8.92 3.31
CA LYS A 27 -3.66 8.68 4.60
C LYS A 27 -5.04 8.03 4.43
N LYS A 28 -5.16 7.06 3.53
CA LYS A 28 -6.39 6.27 3.33
C LYS A 28 -6.38 5.03 4.22
N ILE A 29 -7.57 4.50 4.52
CA ILE A 29 -7.69 3.15 5.09
C ILE A 29 -7.31 2.17 3.98
N VAL A 30 -6.33 1.30 4.23
CA VAL A 30 -5.83 0.35 3.23
C VAL A 30 -6.07 -1.07 3.71
N LEU A 31 -6.78 -1.85 2.90
CA LEU A 31 -6.95 -3.28 3.05
C LEU A 31 -6.05 -3.99 2.05
N ILE A 32 -5.18 -4.86 2.54
CA ILE A 32 -4.23 -5.63 1.77
C ILE A 32 -4.80 -7.05 1.63
N PRO A 33 -5.06 -7.54 0.40
CA PRO A 33 -5.34 -8.95 0.16
C PRO A 33 -4.21 -9.84 0.69
N VAL A 34 -4.58 -10.92 1.36
CA VAL A 34 -3.67 -11.94 1.91
C VAL A 34 -3.99 -13.29 1.24
N ASP A 35 -2.96 -14.14 1.08
CA ASP A 35 -2.95 -15.22 0.05
C ASP A 35 -4.04 -16.29 0.22
N HIS A 36 -4.30 -17.01 -0.89
CA HIS A 36 -5.12 -18.22 -1.10
C HIS A 36 -6.62 -18.21 -0.72
N ASP A 37 -7.06 -17.46 0.29
CA ASP A 37 -8.42 -17.56 0.82
C ASP A 37 -9.28 -16.30 0.56
N ALA A 38 -8.84 -15.41 -0.34
CA ALA A 38 -9.48 -14.12 -0.63
C ALA A 38 -9.69 -13.26 0.63
N SER A 39 -8.86 -13.46 1.66
CA SER A 39 -8.90 -12.71 2.90
C SER A 39 -8.26 -11.32 2.71
N LEU A 40 -8.67 -10.40 3.56
CA LEU A 40 -8.13 -9.05 3.63
C LEU A 40 -7.54 -8.84 5.03
N ASP A 41 -6.50 -8.03 5.13
CA ASP A 41 -6.06 -7.49 6.42
C ASP A 41 -5.92 -5.97 6.30
N LEU A 42 -6.12 -5.30 7.42
CA LEU A 42 -5.98 -3.86 7.53
C LEU A 42 -4.49 -3.52 7.68
N ALA A 43 -4.01 -2.63 6.81
CA ALA A 43 -2.72 -2.00 7.00
C ALA A 43 -2.77 -1.09 8.23
N ASP A 44 -2.03 -1.47 9.26
CA ASP A 44 -1.80 -0.68 10.47
C ASP A 44 -0.35 -0.85 10.93
N GLN A 45 -0.03 -0.30 12.11
CA GLN A 45 1.32 -0.32 12.65
C GLN A 45 1.88 -1.75 12.83
N ASP A 46 1.03 -2.73 13.13
CA ASP A 46 1.47 -4.09 13.42
C ASP A 46 1.67 -4.91 12.14
N SER A 47 0.85 -4.66 11.10
CA SER A 47 0.82 -5.47 9.88
C SER A 47 1.68 -4.90 8.73
N VAL A 48 1.88 -3.58 8.69
CA VAL A 48 2.52 -2.92 7.53
C VAL A 48 3.97 -3.35 7.32
N THR A 49 4.67 -3.72 8.40
CA THR A 49 6.07 -4.14 8.35
C THR A 49 6.24 -5.43 7.56
N GLY A 50 5.45 -6.48 7.80
CA GLY A 50 5.63 -7.71 7.01
C GLY A 50 4.90 -7.71 5.68
N PHE A 51 3.94 -6.82 5.44
CA PHE A 51 3.52 -6.57 4.06
C PHE A 51 4.70 -6.04 3.24
N SER A 52 5.56 -5.19 3.79
CA SER A 52 6.70 -4.63 3.08
C SER A 52 7.73 -5.68 2.64
N GLU A 53 7.94 -6.73 3.45
CA GLU A 53 8.86 -7.84 3.14
C GLU A 53 8.45 -8.54 1.85
N THR A 54 7.16 -8.49 1.51
CA THR A 54 6.60 -9.05 0.29
C THR A 54 6.22 -7.98 -0.73
N ASN A 55 6.75 -6.76 -0.61
CA ASN A 55 6.42 -5.60 -1.47
C ASN A 55 4.92 -5.32 -1.55
N LEU A 56 4.21 -5.50 -0.42
CA LEU A 56 2.76 -5.42 -0.31
C LEU A 56 2.05 -6.34 -1.31
N SER A 57 2.66 -7.47 -1.69
CA SER A 57 2.03 -8.42 -2.60
C SER A 57 0.90 -9.15 -1.89
N GLY A 58 -0.09 -9.59 -2.65
CA GLY A 58 -1.18 -10.44 -2.14
C GLY A 58 -0.73 -11.82 -1.65
N ARG A 59 0.59 -12.07 -1.63
CA ARG A 59 1.23 -13.31 -1.16
C ARG A 59 1.83 -13.16 0.24
N SER A 60 1.55 -12.06 0.93
CA SER A 60 2.00 -11.88 2.31
C SER A 60 1.44 -13.02 3.17
N ARG A 61 2.32 -13.71 3.90
CA ARG A 61 1.93 -14.74 4.87
C ARG A 61 1.50 -14.15 6.21
N GLN A 62 1.63 -12.84 6.39
CA GLN A 62 1.18 -12.18 7.60
C GLN A 62 -0.33 -11.97 7.53
N TYR A 63 -1.03 -13.05 7.86
CA TYR A 63 -2.38 -13.02 8.36
C TYR A 63 -2.29 -12.98 9.89
N ARG A 64 -3.00 -12.06 10.56
CA ARG A 64 -3.20 -12.15 12.02
C ARG A 64 -3.93 -13.47 12.30
N ARG A 65 -3.15 -14.54 12.55
CA ARG A 65 -3.68 -15.91 12.72
C ARG A 65 -4.76 -15.92 13.79
N GLY A 66 -5.95 -16.38 13.42
CA GLY A 66 -7.11 -16.49 14.30
C GLY A 66 -8.08 -15.31 14.23
N GLU A 67 -7.76 -14.23 13.50
CA GLU A 67 -8.71 -13.15 13.24
C GLU A 67 -9.79 -13.62 12.27
N THR A 68 -11.04 -13.22 12.51
CA THR A 68 -12.18 -13.49 11.63
C THR A 68 -12.50 -12.27 10.75
N LEU A 69 -13.28 -12.47 9.68
CA LEU A 69 -13.81 -11.36 8.88
C LEU A 69 -14.62 -10.36 9.73
N SER A 70 -15.26 -10.84 10.81
CA SER A 70 -16.03 -9.99 11.73
C SER A 70 -15.13 -9.06 12.53
N ASP A 71 -13.96 -9.54 12.94
CA ASP A 71 -12.98 -8.74 13.68
C ASP A 71 -12.39 -7.65 12.78
N LEU A 72 -12.03 -7.99 11.54
CA LEU A 72 -11.61 -7.02 10.53
C LEU A 72 -12.70 -5.97 10.28
N ALA A 73 -13.95 -6.40 10.07
CA ALA A 73 -15.07 -5.48 9.86
C ALA A 73 -15.28 -4.55 11.04
N THR A 74 -15.10 -5.05 12.27
CA THR A 74 -15.16 -4.25 13.49
C THR A 74 -14.05 -3.20 13.51
N ARG A 75 -12.80 -3.58 13.27
CA ARG A 75 -11.67 -2.63 13.19
C ARG A 75 -11.89 -1.56 12.12
N VAL A 76 -12.33 -1.95 10.93
CA VAL A 76 -12.64 -0.99 9.85
C VAL A 76 -13.79 -0.07 10.26
N SER A 77 -14.85 -0.60 10.88
CA SER A 77 -15.97 0.19 11.39
C SER A 77 -15.52 1.21 12.43
N GLU A 78 -14.63 0.83 13.35
CA GLU A 78 -14.05 1.76 14.32
C GLU A 78 -13.31 2.89 13.62
N LEU A 79 -12.47 2.61 12.61
CA LEU A 79 -11.81 3.67 11.84
C LEU A 79 -12.82 4.54 11.06
N ILE A 80 -13.96 3.99 10.64
CA ILE A 80 -15.00 4.76 9.98
C ILE A 80 -15.68 5.75 10.95
N HIS A 81 -15.90 5.35 12.20
CA HIS A 81 -16.68 6.12 13.16
C HIS A 81 -15.85 6.90 14.19
N ASP A 82 -14.56 6.62 14.32
CA ASP A 82 -13.62 7.30 15.20
C ASP A 82 -12.53 8.01 14.38
N PRO A 83 -12.66 9.34 14.13
CA PRO A 83 -11.69 10.12 13.38
C PRO A 83 -10.30 10.15 14.02
N LEU A 84 -10.22 10.13 15.35
CA LEU A 84 -8.94 10.17 16.07
C LEU A 84 -8.19 8.85 15.86
N LYS A 85 -8.89 7.72 16.01
CA LYS A 85 -8.30 6.41 15.76
C LYS A 85 -7.91 6.25 14.28
N ARG A 86 -8.73 6.74 13.35
CA ARG A 86 -8.39 6.80 11.93
C ARG A 86 -7.11 7.59 11.69
N GLU A 87 -7.00 8.78 12.23
CA GLU A 87 -5.81 9.62 12.07
C GLU A 87 -4.57 8.90 12.62
N GLN A 88 -4.64 8.35 13.83
CA GLN A 88 -3.54 7.59 14.43
C GLN A 88 -3.11 6.40 13.57
N THR A 89 -4.06 5.57 13.10
CA THR A 89 -3.75 4.41 12.26
C THR A 89 -3.18 4.83 10.91
N THR A 90 -3.81 5.79 10.22
CA THR A 90 -3.36 6.23 8.90
C THR A 90 -2.05 7.01 8.96
N ASP A 91 -1.74 7.68 10.08
CA ASP A 91 -0.47 8.35 10.31
C ASP A 91 0.67 7.38 10.53
N ALA A 92 0.47 6.33 11.32
CA ALA A 92 1.48 5.28 11.52
C ALA A 92 1.86 4.63 10.17
N VAL A 93 0.84 4.30 9.37
CA VAL A 93 1.03 3.69 8.06
C VAL A 93 1.63 4.68 7.05
N TYR A 94 1.23 5.95 7.08
CA TYR A 94 1.84 7.01 6.28
C TYR A 94 3.33 7.18 6.61
N GLN A 95 3.67 7.29 7.89
CA GLN A 95 5.05 7.46 8.35
C GLN A 95 5.91 6.28 7.89
N TYR A 96 5.38 5.06 8.03
CA TYR A 96 6.02 3.87 7.51
C TYR A 96 6.25 3.95 5.99
N ALA A 97 5.20 4.21 5.21
CA ALA A 97 5.31 4.31 3.76
C ALA A 97 6.29 5.42 3.33
N ALA A 98 6.26 6.59 3.97
CA ALA A 98 7.18 7.69 3.69
C ALA A 98 8.63 7.42 4.14
N ALA A 99 8.82 6.59 5.17
CA ALA A 99 10.13 6.13 5.62
C ALA A 99 10.71 5.07 4.69
N THR A 100 9.89 4.12 4.24
CA THR A 100 10.34 2.97 3.46
C THR A 100 10.45 3.31 1.98
N TYR A 101 9.51 4.10 1.43
CA TYR A 101 9.41 4.41 0.01
C TYR A 101 9.81 5.87 -0.23
N ASP A 102 10.82 6.14 -1.08
CA ASP A 102 11.14 7.50 -1.52
C ASP A 102 10.12 7.99 -2.56
N ALA A 103 8.89 8.24 -2.10
CA ALA A 103 7.77 8.61 -2.95
C ALA A 103 7.93 10.00 -3.56
N GLN A 104 8.58 10.94 -2.85
CA GLN A 104 8.84 12.30 -3.37
C GLN A 104 9.74 12.27 -4.62
N LYS A 105 10.71 11.34 -4.70
CA LYS A 105 11.51 11.15 -5.93
C LYS A 105 10.92 10.13 -6.89
N GLY A 106 10.25 9.10 -6.38
CA GLY A 106 9.72 7.99 -7.16
C GLY A 106 8.45 8.32 -7.92
N VAL A 107 7.48 8.98 -7.27
CA VAL A 107 6.15 9.24 -7.85
C VAL A 107 6.21 10.17 -9.07
N PRO A 108 6.93 11.31 -9.06
CA PRO A 108 7.01 12.17 -10.25
C PRO A 108 7.67 11.48 -11.45
N LYS A 109 8.79 10.77 -11.23
CA LYS A 109 9.47 10.01 -12.29
C LYS A 109 8.60 8.89 -12.85
N TRP A 110 7.85 8.23 -11.99
CA TRP A 110 6.93 7.18 -12.37
C TRP A 110 5.76 7.72 -13.20
N LEU A 111 5.17 8.86 -12.80
CA LEU A 111 4.14 9.55 -13.57
C LEU A 111 4.65 9.91 -14.97
N GLU A 112 5.86 10.48 -15.06
CA GLU A 112 6.53 10.83 -16.31
C GLU A 112 6.72 9.61 -17.23
N CYS A 113 7.26 8.50 -16.70
CA CYS A 113 7.40 7.25 -17.45
C CYS A 113 6.06 6.76 -17.99
N TYR A 114 5.00 6.86 -17.19
CA TYR A 114 3.66 6.45 -17.58
C TYR A 114 3.03 7.36 -18.63
N GLU A 115 3.30 8.64 -18.60
CA GLU A 115 2.87 9.60 -19.64
C GLU A 115 3.56 9.30 -20.96
N LYS A 116 4.86 8.95 -20.93
CA LYS A 116 5.64 8.58 -22.11
C LYS A 116 5.30 7.19 -22.68
N ALA A 117 5.03 6.21 -21.82
CA ALA A 117 4.74 4.83 -22.23
C ALA A 117 3.31 4.65 -22.80
N ARG A 118 2.37 5.48 -22.36
CA ARG A 118 0.94 5.35 -22.70
C ARG A 118 0.66 5.52 -24.21
N PRO A 119 1.22 6.51 -24.93
CA PRO A 119 1.06 6.61 -26.38
C PRO A 119 1.62 5.40 -27.13
N ALA A 120 2.66 4.76 -26.60
CA ALA A 120 3.33 3.60 -27.19
C ALA A 120 2.62 2.26 -26.90
N ARG A 121 1.47 2.26 -26.20
CA ARG A 121 0.73 1.05 -25.77
C ARG A 121 1.57 0.05 -24.96
N LEU A 122 2.68 0.49 -24.38
CA LEU A 122 3.50 -0.34 -23.51
C LEU A 122 2.72 -0.61 -22.22
N GLN A 123 2.56 -1.89 -21.86
CA GLN A 123 1.94 -2.25 -20.60
C GLN A 123 2.92 -1.83 -19.50
N PRO A 124 2.48 -1.06 -18.49
CA PRO A 124 3.38 -0.57 -17.46
C PRO A 124 4.07 -1.66 -16.64
N ILE A 125 3.60 -2.90 -16.73
CA ILE A 125 4.25 -4.06 -16.14
C ILE A 125 5.64 -4.32 -16.76
N ASP A 126 5.83 -3.95 -18.03
CA ASP A 126 7.09 -4.09 -18.77
C ASP A 126 8.12 -3.02 -18.35
N ILE A 127 7.66 -1.91 -17.77
CA ILE A 127 8.51 -0.81 -17.29
C ILE A 127 8.71 -0.90 -15.75
N ALA A 128 7.73 -1.46 -15.03
CA ALA A 128 7.71 -1.48 -13.57
C ALA A 128 8.53 -2.60 -12.93
N HIS A 129 8.83 -3.70 -13.63
CA HIS A 129 9.76 -4.72 -13.08
C HIS A 129 11.19 -4.19 -12.90
N HIS A 130 11.58 -3.09 -13.56
CA HIS A 130 12.96 -2.59 -13.52
C HIS A 130 13.19 -1.34 -12.66
N TYR A 131 12.14 -0.65 -12.21
CA TYR A 131 12.34 0.59 -11.46
C TYR A 131 11.60 0.55 -10.12
N TYR A 132 12.29 -0.07 -9.17
CA TYR A 132 12.43 0.39 -7.79
C TYR A 132 11.33 1.34 -7.32
N VAL A 133 10.40 0.80 -6.55
CA VAL A 133 10.25 1.41 -5.22
C VAL A 133 11.67 1.49 -4.65
N ILE A 134 12.25 2.68 -4.62
CA ILE A 134 13.54 2.89 -3.97
C ILE A 134 13.24 2.75 -2.48
N LEU A 135 13.41 1.54 -1.94
CA LEU A 135 13.64 1.35 -0.52
C LEU A 135 14.72 2.36 -0.13
N LYS A 136 14.45 3.23 0.86
CA LYS A 136 15.47 4.17 1.35
C LYS A 136 16.74 3.38 1.66
N LYS A 137 17.89 3.97 1.34
CA LYS A 137 19.22 3.33 1.43
C LYS A 137 19.47 2.60 2.77
N ILE A 138 18.87 3.08 3.86
CA ILE A 138 18.91 2.48 5.20
C ILE A 138 18.28 1.08 5.23
N VAL A 139 17.11 0.88 4.63
CA VAL A 139 16.41 -0.42 4.60
C VAL A 139 17.18 -1.44 3.76
N ARG A 140 17.90 -0.99 2.72
CA ARG A 140 18.73 -1.88 1.88
C ARG A 140 19.95 -2.44 2.60
N GLN A 141 20.45 -1.79 3.64
CA GLN A 141 21.62 -2.25 4.40
C GLN A 141 21.25 -3.28 5.46
N SER A 142 20.00 -3.33 5.90
CA SER A 142 19.49 -4.28 6.90
C SER A 142 18.96 -5.60 6.32
N LEU A 143 18.87 -5.70 4.99
CA LEU A 143 18.35 -6.86 4.25
C LEU A 143 19.46 -7.68 3.57
N VAL A 144 20.73 -7.42 3.91
CA VAL A 144 21.92 -8.13 3.42
C VAL A 144 22.55 -8.90 4.57
#